data_AF-A0A2E5XJB4-F1
#
_entry.id   AF-A0A2E5XJB4-F1
#
_cell.length_a   1.000
_cell.length_b   1.000
_cell.length_c   1.000
_cell.angle_alpha   90.00
_cell.angle_beta   90.00
_cell.angle_gamma   90.00
#
_symmetry.space_group_name_H-M   'P 1'
#
loop_
_entity.id
_entity.type
_entity.pdbx_description
1 polymer ?
#
loop_
_entity_poly.entity_id
_entity_poly.type
_entity_poly.pdbx_seq_one_letter_code
_entity_poly.pdbx_strand_id
1 'polypeptide(L)'
;MNDAMTLPRPLQILNGISALLFLAFAAFQANDIDREIYHKASSLDAALWLAFYALIALLFALTFWRRPAPVWLLLAGALACLLEMSRTGWGLWINLFGEKDFTMMQFQMTAEDPRVELTREFFGALIALVGVGILWWERRKFATAGDFRAGSEEKVDGSR
;
A
#
# COMPACT_ATOMS: atom_id res chain seq x y z
N MET A 1 -18.69 15.24 -12.43
CA MET A 1 -19.43 14.34 -11.54
C MET A 1 -18.48 13.85 -10.46
N ASN A 2 -18.78 14.13 -9.19
CA ASN A 2 -18.03 13.56 -8.08
C ASN A 2 -18.69 12.21 -7.77
N ASP A 3 -18.14 11.12 -8.27
CA ASP A 3 -18.63 9.77 -7.99
C ASP A 3 -18.32 9.46 -6.52
N ALA A 4 -19.32 9.65 -5.65
CA ALA A 4 -19.21 9.33 -4.24
C ALA A 4 -19.23 7.81 -4.06
N MET A 5 -18.16 7.24 -3.51
CA MET A 5 -18.08 5.80 -3.26
C MET A 5 -18.73 5.44 -1.92
N THR A 6 -19.61 4.42 -1.92
CA THR A 6 -20.19 3.85 -0.69
C THR A 6 -19.66 2.45 -0.43
N LEU A 7 -18.74 2.34 0.53
CA LEU A 7 -18.17 1.06 0.95
C LEU A 7 -18.98 0.41 2.08
N PRO A 8 -19.12 -0.93 2.12
CA PRO A 8 -19.64 -1.62 3.29
C PRO A 8 -18.69 -1.44 4.49
N ARG A 9 -19.27 -1.41 5.71
CA ARG A 9 -18.53 -1.24 6.97
C ARG A 9 -17.24 -2.08 7.12
N PRO A 10 -17.23 -3.39 6.81
CA PRO A 10 -16.00 -4.19 6.94
C PRO A 10 -14.85 -3.67 6.05
N LEU A 11 -15.14 -3.20 4.84
CA LEU A 11 -14.11 -2.65 3.94
C LEU A 11 -13.62 -1.28 4.43
N GLN A 12 -14.50 -0.45 4.99
CA GLN A 12 -14.08 0.81 5.63
C GLN A 12 -13.12 0.55 6.80
N ILE A 13 -13.42 -0.47 7.63
CA ILE A 13 -12.55 -0.87 8.76
C ILE A 13 -11.22 -1.40 8.23
N LEU A 14 -11.23 -2.28 7.24
CA LEU A 14 -10.01 -2.82 6.62
C LEU A 14 -9.13 -1.71 6.05
N ASN A 15 -9.72 -0.78 5.30
CA ASN A 15 -9.00 0.35 4.71
C ASN A 15 -8.45 1.27 5.79
N GLY A 16 -9.19 1.48 6.88
CA GLY A 16 -8.72 2.26 8.01
C GLY A 16 -7.55 1.64 8.76
N ILE A 17 -7.63 0.34 9.05
CA ILE A 17 -6.52 -0.41 9.65
C ILE A 17 -5.31 -0.36 8.72
N SER A 18 -5.51 -0.57 7.42
CA SER A 18 -4.44 -0.53 6.43
C SER A 18 -3.78 0.85 6.35
N ALA A 19 -4.56 1.93 6.32
CA ALA A 19 -4.05 3.30 6.32
C ALA A 19 -3.19 3.57 7.57
N LEU A 20 -3.66 3.18 8.75
CA LEU A 20 -2.92 3.36 10.00
C LEU A 20 -1.64 2.51 10.05
N LEU A 21 -1.69 1.27 9.56
CA LEU A 21 -0.53 0.37 9.49
C LEU A 21 0.56 0.96 8.59
N PHE A 22 0.21 1.35 7.36
CA PHE A 22 1.16 1.93 6.42
C PHE A 22 1.67 3.31 6.88
N LEU A 23 0.85 4.09 7.56
CA LEU A 23 1.30 5.33 8.19
C LEU A 23 2.31 5.06 9.32
N ALA A 24 2.11 4.02 10.12
CA ALA A 24 3.07 3.62 11.15
C ALA A 24 4.41 3.19 10.54
N PHE A 25 4.41 2.41 9.45
CA PHE A 25 5.64 2.07 8.72
C PHE A 25 6.33 3.30 8.13
N ALA A 26 5.58 4.24 7.56
CA ALA A 26 6.12 5.52 7.11
C ALA A 26 6.78 6.29 8.27
N ALA A 27 6.14 6.35 9.45
CA ALA A 27 6.70 7.02 10.61
C ALA A 27 8.02 6.38 11.09
N PHE A 28 8.13 5.05 11.05
CA PHE A 28 9.40 4.38 11.35
C PHE A 28 10.50 4.75 10.36
N GLN A 29 10.17 4.83 9.07
CA GLN A 29 11.13 5.24 8.04
C GLN A 29 11.55 6.70 8.16
N ALA A 30 10.69 7.58 8.68
CA ALA A 30 11.06 8.96 8.96
C ALA A 30 12.17 9.06 10.02
N ASN A 31 12.16 8.16 11.02
CA ASN A 31 13.22 8.10 12.03
C ASN A 31 14.54 7.58 11.44
N ASP A 32 14.49 6.71 10.43
CA ASP A 32 15.69 6.16 9.76
C ASP A 32 16.37 7.18 8.83
N ILE A 33 15.68 8.27 8.47
CA ILE A 33 16.28 9.42 7.74
C ILE A 33 17.10 10.31 8.69
N ASP A 34 16.76 10.33 9.98
CA ASP A 34 17.43 11.18 10.96
C ASP A 34 18.86 10.70 11.20
N ARG A 35 19.81 11.54 10.76
CA ARG A 35 21.24 11.27 10.88
C ARG A 35 21.73 11.35 12.33
N GLU A 36 20.97 11.98 13.23
CA GLU A 36 21.25 11.98 14.67
C GLU A 36 20.93 10.63 15.32
N ILE A 37 20.01 9.85 14.72
CA ILE A 37 19.61 8.52 15.19
C ILE A 37 20.45 7.42 14.51
N TYR A 38 20.72 7.53 13.19
CA TYR A 38 21.50 6.55 12.43
C TYR A 38 22.63 7.17 11.60
N HIS A 39 23.87 6.88 11.98
CA HIS A 39 25.06 7.48 11.36
C HIS A 39 25.51 6.86 10.01
N LYS A 40 24.89 5.76 9.54
CA LYS A 40 25.31 5.04 8.31
C LYS A 40 24.18 4.56 7.39
N ALA A 41 22.92 4.86 7.70
CA ALA A 41 21.81 4.46 6.84
C ALA A 41 21.79 5.28 5.55
N SER A 42 21.44 4.65 4.43
CA SER A 42 21.24 5.36 3.17
C SER A 42 19.98 6.24 3.30
N SER A 43 20.17 7.52 3.61
CA SER A 43 19.05 8.48 3.74
C SER A 43 18.15 8.54 2.49
N LEU A 44 18.68 8.23 1.30
CA LEU A 44 17.89 8.14 0.07
C LEU A 44 16.97 6.91 0.08
N ASP A 45 17.45 5.77 0.58
CA ASP A 45 16.69 4.53 0.61
C ASP A 45 15.55 4.62 1.64
N ALA A 46 15.84 5.12 2.84
CA ALA A 46 14.84 5.43 3.85
C ALA A 46 13.79 6.44 3.34
N ALA A 47 14.20 7.47 2.58
CA ALA A 47 13.28 8.43 1.97
C ALA A 47 12.37 7.80 0.91
N LEU A 48 12.87 6.86 0.10
CA LEU A 48 12.07 6.13 -0.88
C LEU A 48 11.04 5.23 -0.19
N TRP A 49 11.44 4.49 0.84
CA TRP A 49 10.53 3.69 1.66
C TRP A 49 9.48 4.54 2.39
N LEU A 50 9.87 5.69 2.95
CA LEU A 50 8.95 6.65 3.53
C LEU A 50 7.90 7.10 2.51
N ALA A 51 8.34 7.54 1.33
CA ALA A 51 7.46 8.00 0.27
C ALA A 51 6.53 6.88 -0.23
N PHE A 52 7.05 5.66 -0.35
CA PHE A 52 6.29 4.47 -0.72
C PHE A 52 5.17 4.20 0.30
N TYR A 53 5.51 4.06 1.58
CA TYR A 53 4.50 3.79 2.61
C TYR A 53 3.49 4.92 2.77
N ALA A 54 3.93 6.18 2.65
CA ALA A 54 3.03 7.34 2.67
C ALA A 54 2.04 7.35 1.50
N LEU A 55 2.50 6.99 0.29
CA LEU A 55 1.65 6.86 -0.88
C LEU A 55 0.57 5.78 -0.68
N ILE A 56 0.95 4.61 -0.17
CA ILE A 56 0.00 3.52 0.09
C ILE A 56 -0.99 3.91 1.20
N ALA A 57 -0.52 4.53 2.28
CA ALA A 57 -1.39 5.05 3.34
C ALA A 57 -2.41 6.06 2.81
N LEU A 58 -1.97 7.00 1.95
CA LEU A 58 -2.83 7.98 1.30
C LEU A 58 -3.91 7.30 0.44
N LEU A 59 -3.53 6.30 -0.36
CA LEU A 59 -4.45 5.55 -1.21
C LEU A 59 -5.61 4.93 -0.41
N PHE A 60 -5.32 4.32 0.73
CA PHE A 60 -6.36 3.79 1.62
C PHE A 60 -7.16 4.91 2.30
N ALA A 61 -6.49 5.98 2.73
CA ALA A 61 -7.13 7.09 3.42
C ALA A 61 -8.16 7.83 2.56
N LEU A 62 -7.97 7.90 1.23
CA LEU A 62 -8.91 8.52 0.28
C LEU A 62 -10.34 7.97 0.42
N THR A 63 -10.48 6.71 0.84
CA THR A 63 -11.78 6.06 1.02
C THR A 63 -12.62 6.68 2.15
N PHE A 64 -12.00 7.34 3.13
CA PHE A 64 -12.72 8.06 4.20
C PHE A 64 -13.44 9.31 3.72
N TRP A 65 -12.90 9.98 2.71
CA TRP A 65 -13.58 11.10 2.05
C TRP A 65 -14.61 10.64 1.02
N ARG A 66 -14.92 9.34 0.98
CA ARG A 66 -15.79 8.70 -0.03
C ARG A 66 -15.32 8.98 -1.47
N ARG A 67 -14.02 9.22 -1.66
CA ARG A 67 -13.44 9.49 -2.97
C ARG A 67 -12.79 8.21 -3.50
N PRO A 68 -13.18 7.73 -4.70
CA PRO A 68 -12.40 6.70 -5.37
C PRO A 68 -10.98 7.20 -5.61
N ALA A 69 -10.00 6.35 -5.29
CA ALA A 69 -8.63 6.60 -5.68
C ALA A 69 -8.58 6.76 -7.22
N PRO A 70 -7.99 7.84 -7.75
CA PRO A 70 -7.93 8.03 -9.18
C PRO A 70 -7.02 6.97 -9.82
N VAL A 71 -7.36 6.52 -11.03
CA VAL A 71 -6.68 5.41 -11.72
C VAL A 71 -5.18 5.63 -11.82
N TRP A 72 -4.76 6.85 -12.16
CA TRP A 72 -3.34 7.18 -12.29
C TRP A 72 -2.60 6.98 -10.96
N LEU A 73 -3.24 7.25 -9.82
CA LEU A 73 -2.63 7.07 -8.50
C LEU A 73 -2.58 5.60 -8.10
N LEU A 74 -3.59 4.81 -8.47
CA LEU A 74 -3.55 3.35 -8.33
C LEU A 74 -2.46 2.72 -9.20
N LEU A 75 -2.30 3.19 -10.44
CA LEU A 75 -1.21 2.76 -11.33
C LEU A 75 0.16 3.14 -10.77
N ALA A 76 0.30 4.36 -10.25
CA ALA A 76 1.53 4.81 -9.59
C ALA A 76 1.85 3.95 -8.36
N GLY A 77 0.85 3.64 -7.52
CA GLY A 77 1.00 2.76 -6.37
C GLY A 77 1.41 1.34 -6.77
N ALA A 78 0.75 0.77 -7.80
CA ALA A 78 1.11 -0.55 -8.32
C ALA A 78 2.54 -0.58 -8.88
N LEU A 79 2.92 0.44 -9.66
CA LEU A 79 4.28 0.56 -10.19
C LEU A 79 5.32 0.69 -9.08
N ALA A 80 5.04 1.52 -8.06
CA ALA A 80 5.92 1.66 -6.91
C ALA A 80 6.11 0.31 -6.18
N CYS A 81 5.03 -0.45 -5.98
CA CYS A 81 5.14 -1.78 -5.38
C CYS A 81 6.02 -2.73 -6.22
N LEU A 82 5.83 -2.75 -7.54
CA LEU A 82 6.61 -3.59 -8.44
C LEU A 82 8.09 -3.19 -8.46
N LEU A 83 8.39 -1.90 -8.39
CA LEU A 83 9.76 -1.40 -8.31
C LEU A 83 10.43 -1.82 -6.99
N GLU A 84 9.75 -1.66 -5.85
CA GLU A 84 10.30 -2.10 -4.56
C GLU A 84 10.48 -3.61 -4.50
N MET A 85 9.50 -4.38 -4.97
CA MET A 85 9.64 -5.85 -5.11
C MET A 85 10.82 -6.23 -6.02
N SER A 86 11.07 -5.48 -7.09
CA SER A 86 12.20 -5.76 -7.98
C SER A 86 13.55 -5.45 -7.32
N ARG A 87 13.64 -4.34 -6.55
CA ARG A 87 14.86 -3.97 -5.80
C ARG A 87 15.19 -4.99 -4.71
N THR A 88 14.17 -5.52 -4.05
CA THR A 88 14.32 -6.38 -2.86
C THR A 88 14.21 -7.87 -3.15
N GLY A 89 13.75 -8.23 -4.35
CA GLY A 89 13.54 -9.62 -4.76
C GLY A 89 14.79 -10.49 -4.74
N TRP A 90 15.98 -9.88 -4.87
CA TRP A 90 17.24 -10.60 -4.72
C TRP A 90 17.43 -11.16 -3.30
N GLY A 91 17.01 -10.41 -2.28
CA GLY A 91 17.05 -10.88 -0.90
C GLY A 91 16.14 -12.07 -0.66
N LEU A 92 14.92 -12.03 -1.18
CA LEU A 92 14.01 -13.17 -1.15
C LEU A 92 14.61 -14.39 -1.86
N TRP A 93 15.23 -14.19 -3.03
CA TRP A 93 15.87 -15.26 -3.79
C TRP A 93 16.96 -15.96 -2.97
N ILE A 94 17.89 -15.19 -2.38
CA ILE A 94 18.94 -15.75 -1.52
C ILE A 94 18.35 -16.43 -0.29
N ASN A 95 17.27 -15.89 0.29
CA ASN A 95 16.66 -16.47 1.48
C ASN A 95 15.97 -17.82 1.18
N LEU A 96 15.43 -17.99 -0.03
CA LEU A 96 14.76 -19.22 -0.46
C LEU A 96 15.71 -20.29 -1.03
N PHE A 97 16.72 -19.86 -1.79
CA PHE A 97 17.56 -20.76 -2.59
C PHE A 97 19.04 -20.71 -2.20
N GLY A 98 19.40 -19.89 -1.21
CA GLY A 98 20.77 -19.80 -0.71
C GLY A 98 21.14 -20.99 0.19
N GLU A 99 22.41 -21.00 0.60
CA GLU A 99 22.98 -22.09 1.41
C GLU A 99 22.55 -22.06 2.89
N LYS A 100 22.08 -20.90 3.36
CA LYS A 100 21.61 -20.71 4.74
C LYS A 100 20.11 -20.99 4.83
N ASP A 101 19.66 -21.52 5.96
CA ASP A 101 18.24 -21.77 6.22
C ASP A 101 17.39 -20.49 6.07
N PHE A 102 16.17 -20.67 5.56
CA PHE A 102 15.20 -19.60 5.41
C PHE A 102 14.85 -19.00 6.77
N THR A 103 14.92 -17.67 6.88
CA THR A 103 14.42 -16.96 8.07
C THR A 103 13.86 -15.60 7.72
N MET A 104 12.77 -15.24 8.40
CA MET A 104 12.19 -13.88 8.39
C MET A 104 12.25 -13.20 9.76
N MET A 105 12.80 -13.90 10.77
CA MET A 105 12.91 -13.42 12.14
C MET A 105 14.39 -13.22 12.48
N GLN A 106 14.76 -11.99 12.83
CA GLN A 106 16.09 -11.70 13.39
C GLN A 106 15.98 -11.76 14.92
N PHE A 107 16.74 -12.67 15.55
CA PHE A 107 16.83 -12.77 17.01
C PHE A 107 17.75 -11.70 17.62
N GLN A 108 18.58 -11.01 16.82
CA GLN A 108 19.35 -9.83 17.22
C GLN A 108 19.49 -8.84 16.05
N MET A 109 19.53 -7.54 16.36
CA MET A 109 19.77 -6.44 15.40
C MET A 109 21.26 -6.37 14.99
N THR A 110 21.92 -7.50 14.76
CA THR A 110 23.20 -7.49 14.04
C THR A 110 22.89 -7.49 12.54
N ALA A 111 23.50 -6.55 11.82
CA ALA A 111 23.43 -6.39 10.36
C ALA A 111 24.08 -7.56 9.58
N GLU A 112 24.17 -8.74 10.18
CA GLU A 112 24.91 -9.88 9.67
C GLU A 112 24.20 -10.64 8.55
N ASP A 113 22.89 -10.41 8.35
CA ASP A 113 22.13 -11.13 7.32
C ASP A 113 21.16 -10.25 6.50
N PRO A 114 21.67 -9.51 5.49
CA PRO A 114 20.88 -8.58 4.69
C PRO A 114 19.74 -9.25 3.89
N ARG A 115 19.78 -10.58 3.70
CA ARG A 115 18.71 -11.31 3.01
C ARG A 115 17.39 -11.26 3.77
N VAL A 116 17.44 -11.20 5.11
CA VAL A 116 16.24 -11.21 5.97
C VAL A 116 15.49 -9.88 5.86
N GLU A 117 16.22 -8.78 5.92
CA GLU A 117 15.69 -7.42 5.75
C GLU A 117 15.07 -7.25 4.36
N LEU A 118 15.83 -7.55 3.30
CA LEU A 118 15.33 -7.48 1.91
C LEU A 118 14.12 -8.41 1.67
N THR A 119 14.08 -9.59 2.30
CA THR A 119 12.91 -10.47 2.22
C THR A 119 11.67 -9.82 2.86
N ARG A 120 11.83 -9.19 4.04
CA ARG A 120 10.74 -8.50 4.74
C ARG A 120 10.23 -7.32 3.94
N GLU A 121 11.14 -6.54 3.36
CA GLU A 121 10.82 -5.43 2.48
C GLU A 121 10.04 -5.90 1.23
N PHE A 122 10.47 -6.99 0.59
CA PHE A 122 9.76 -7.60 -0.53
C PHE A 122 8.31 -7.96 -0.16
N PHE A 123 8.12 -8.62 0.98
CA PHE A 123 6.78 -8.97 1.45
C PHE A 123 5.94 -7.75 1.83
N GLY A 124 6.57 -6.70 2.39
CA GLY A 124 5.92 -5.41 2.63
C GLY A 124 5.37 -4.80 1.34
N ALA A 125 6.19 -4.77 0.28
CA ALA A 125 5.78 -4.30 -1.03
C ALA A 125 4.72 -5.19 -1.70
N LEU A 126 4.79 -6.51 -1.51
CA LEU A 126 3.76 -7.46 -1.99
C LEU A 126 2.41 -7.24 -1.30
N ILE A 127 2.39 -7.06 0.02
CA ILE A 127 1.17 -6.78 0.79
C ILE A 127 0.56 -5.45 0.32
N ALA A 128 1.39 -4.43 0.10
CA ALA A 128 0.95 -3.16 -0.46
C ALA A 128 0.33 -3.34 -1.87
N LEU A 129 0.94 -4.15 -2.74
CA LEU A 129 0.40 -4.44 -4.07
C LEU A 129 -0.97 -5.11 -4.02
N VAL A 130 -1.15 -6.09 -3.12
CA VAL A 130 -2.46 -6.72 -2.86
C VAL A 130 -3.46 -5.66 -2.40
N GLY A 131 -3.05 -4.76 -1.51
CA GLY A 131 -3.86 -3.63 -1.05
C GLY A 131 -4.31 -2.70 -2.19
N VAL A 132 -3.40 -2.33 -3.09
CA VAL A 132 -3.72 -1.55 -4.30
C VAL A 132 -4.71 -2.30 -5.19
N GLY A 133 -4.56 -3.63 -5.32
CA GLY A 133 -5.51 -4.49 -6.03
C GLY A 133 -6.91 -4.46 -5.42
N ILE A 134 -7.01 -4.51 -4.09
CA ILE A 134 -8.28 -4.38 -3.36
C ILE A 134 -8.92 -3.01 -3.62
N LEU A 135 -8.16 -1.91 -3.50
CA LEU A 135 -8.66 -0.57 -3.78
C LEU A 135 -9.13 -0.41 -5.23
N TRP A 136 -8.44 -1.03 -6.18
CA TRP A 136 -8.86 -1.06 -7.57
C TRP A 136 -10.21 -1.77 -7.73
N TRP A 137 -10.35 -2.94 -7.10
CA TRP A 137 -11.60 -3.70 -7.12
C TRP A 137 -12.75 -2.93 -6.45
N GLU A 138 -12.52 -2.33 -5.29
CA GLU A 138 -13.48 -1.48 -4.58
C GLU A 138 -13.98 -0.35 -5.47
N ARG A 139 -13.07 0.35 -6.14
CA ARG A 139 -13.42 1.39 -7.11
C ARG A 139 -14.36 0.86 -8.20
N ARG A 140 -14.03 -0.27 -8.85
CA ARG A 140 -14.88 -0.83 -9.91
C ARG A 140 -16.27 -1.19 -9.40
N LYS A 141 -16.35 -1.77 -8.20
CA LYS A 141 -17.59 -2.32 -7.64
C LYS A 141 -18.50 -1.26 -7.00
N PHE A 142 -17.92 -0.26 -6.34
CA PHE A 142 -18.68 0.67 -5.49
C PHE A 142 -18.68 2.13 -5.99
N ALA A 143 -17.80 2.52 -6.93
CA ALA A 143 -17.88 3.85 -7.56
C ALA A 143 -18.84 3.84 -8.75
N THR A 144 -18.89 2.77 -9.54
CA THR A 144 -19.77 2.64 -10.73
C THR A 144 -21.22 2.28 -10.39
N ALA A 145 -21.50 1.77 -9.18
CA ALA A 145 -22.84 1.35 -8.78
C ALA A 145 -23.80 2.52 -8.48
N GLY A 146 -23.29 3.74 -8.34
CA GLY A 146 -24.10 4.95 -8.19
C GLY A 146 -24.86 5.34 -9.47
N ASP A 147 -24.27 5.09 -10.63
CA ASP A 147 -24.87 5.45 -11.93
C ASP A 147 -26.10 4.59 -12.27
N PHE A 148 -26.12 3.31 -11.87
CA PHE A 148 -27.18 2.39 -12.25
C PHE A 148 -28.51 2.62 -11.50
N ARG A 149 -28.46 3.16 -10.28
CA ARG A 149 -29.68 3.46 -9.50
C ARG A 149 -30.30 4.82 -9.87
N ALA A 150 -29.47 5.83 -10.14
CA ALA A 150 -29.96 7.15 -10.55
C ALA A 150 -30.76 7.12 -11.88
N GLY A 151 -30.31 6.32 -12.86
CA GLY A 151 -31.03 6.18 -14.13
C GLY A 151 -32.34 5.39 -14.06
N SER A 152 -32.62 4.71 -12.96
CA SER A 152 -33.86 3.94 -12.76
C SER A 152 -34.99 4.75 -12.11
N GLU A 153 -34.66 5.78 -11.33
CA GLU A 153 -35.65 6.67 -10.70
C GLU A 153 -36.10 7.79 -11.66
N GLU A 154 -35.20 8.29 -12.52
CA GLU A 154 -35.52 9.35 -13.49
C GLU A 154 -36.53 8.90 -14.57
N LYS A 155 -36.60 7.60 -14.88
CA LYS A 155 -37.57 7.07 -15.85
C LYS A 155 -39.01 6.94 -15.32
N VAL A 156 -39.24 7.08 -14.02
CA VAL A 156 -40.57 6.87 -13.42
C VAL A 156 -41.34 8.18 -13.27
N ASP A 157 -40.68 9.34 -13.23
CA ASP A 157 -41.32 10.64 -12.98
C ASP A 157 -41.53 11.51 -14.25
N GLY A 158 -41.04 11.07 -15.41
CA GLY A 158 -41.16 11.80 -16.68
C GLY A 158 -42.43 11.52 -17.49
N SER A 159 -43.41 10.79 -16.93
CA SER A 159 -44.64 10.40 -17.63
C SER A 159 -45.87 10.90 -16.86
N ARG A 160 -46.08 12.22 -16.86
CA ARG A 160 -47.34 12.88 -16.50
C ARG A 160 -47.64 14.02 -17.46
#